data_AF-A0A940R495-F1
#
_entry.id   AF-A0A940R495-F1
#
_cell.length_a   1.000
_cell.length_b   1.000
_cell.length_c   1.000
_cell.angle_alpha   90.00
_cell.angle_beta   90.00
_cell.angle_gamma   90.00
#
_symmetry.space_group_name_H-M   'P 1'
#
loop_
_entity.id
_entity.type
_entity.pdbx_description
1 polymer ?
#
loop_
_entity_poly.entity_id
_entity_poly.type
_entity_poly.pdbx_seq_one_letter_code
_entity_poly.pdbx_strand_id
1 'polypeptide(L)'
;MDETSAQESDTTLPPLDAAEARILGCLVEKAAITPEVYPLTLNALVAACNQKTSREPVMNLEPGAVGHALNELERRSLVKIAPTSQRALRYEHRFDTVYGTTARQRAVLCALLLRGPQTLSELHTRTDRLADFPSIEDLRDTLDRLIQREPAAYVIRLGRGPGQREDRYMHLLGGPVDAEAFASAVPAAPSSRSGAGERIDQLEAEIAELRAEIAELRQRLDAAGA
;
A
#
# COMPACT_ATOMS: atom_id res chain seq x y z
N MET A 1 12.54 39.53 31.74
CA MET A 1 12.23 39.44 30.30
C MET A 1 13.43 38.80 29.65
N ASP A 2 13.32 37.51 29.37
CA ASP A 2 13.81 36.92 28.12
C ASP A 2 13.31 35.47 28.10
N GLU A 3 12.16 35.31 27.46
CA GLU A 3 11.58 34.03 27.07
C GLU A 3 12.42 33.49 25.92
N THR A 4 13.43 32.68 26.23
CA THR A 4 14.08 31.84 25.23
C THR A 4 13.07 30.79 24.79
N SER A 5 12.35 31.12 23.72
CA SER A 5 11.41 30.25 23.03
C SER A 5 12.17 29.02 22.54
N ALA A 6 11.94 27.87 23.17
CA ALA A 6 12.39 26.59 22.66
C ALA A 6 11.69 26.33 21.33
N GLN A 7 12.44 26.37 20.23
CA GLN A 7 11.98 25.81 18.97
C GLN A 7 11.92 24.29 19.13
N GLU A 8 10.74 23.77 19.45
CA GLU A 8 10.42 22.35 19.27
C GLU A 8 10.53 22.05 17.78
N SER A 9 11.66 21.46 17.36
CA SER A 9 11.83 20.92 16.02
C SER A 9 10.94 19.68 15.90
N ASP A 10 9.72 19.87 15.42
CA ASP A 10 8.81 18.82 14.98
C ASP A 10 9.54 17.96 13.92
N THR A 11 10.17 16.87 14.37
CA THR A 11 11.02 16.02 13.52
C THR A 11 10.15 14.99 12.82
N THR A 12 9.16 15.47 12.09
CA THR A 12 8.28 14.63 11.27
C THR A 12 8.92 14.49 9.88
N LEU A 13 9.35 13.26 9.56
CA LEU A 13 9.88 12.94 8.22
C LEU A 13 8.83 13.25 7.16
N PRO A 14 9.22 13.81 5.99
CA PRO A 14 8.29 14.03 4.90
C PRO A 14 7.56 12.73 4.51
N PRO A 15 6.31 12.79 4.02
CA PRO A 15 5.62 11.61 3.53
C PRO A 15 6.37 11.01 2.33
N LEU A 16 6.32 9.69 2.22
CA LEU A 16 6.83 8.95 1.07
C LEU A 16 5.85 9.04 -0.10
N ASP A 17 6.36 9.27 -1.31
CA ASP A 17 5.56 9.03 -2.50
C ASP A 17 5.39 7.52 -2.78
N ALA A 18 4.56 7.18 -3.78
CA ALA A 18 4.26 5.79 -4.11
C ALA A 18 5.48 5.00 -4.60
N ALA A 19 6.40 5.62 -5.34
CA ALA A 19 7.61 4.98 -5.85
C ALA A 19 8.64 4.80 -4.72
N GLU A 20 8.82 5.81 -3.87
CA GLU A 20 9.66 5.77 -2.68
C GLU A 20 9.22 4.67 -1.71
N ALA A 21 7.92 4.61 -1.39
CA ALA A 21 7.32 3.58 -0.56
C ALA A 21 7.56 2.18 -1.15
N ARG A 22 7.36 2.03 -2.47
CA ARG A 22 7.63 0.78 -3.19
C ARG A 22 9.11 0.37 -3.10
N ILE A 23 10.02 1.30 -3.34
CA ILE A 23 11.47 1.05 -3.33
C ILE A 23 11.92 0.63 -1.93
N LEU A 24 11.52 1.37 -0.88
CA LEU A 24 11.87 1.02 0.49
C LEU A 24 11.32 -0.35 0.89
N GLY A 25 10.04 -0.62 0.58
CA GLY A 25 9.45 -1.94 0.80
C GLY A 25 10.24 -3.05 0.10
N CYS A 26 10.66 -2.85 -1.14
CA CYS A 26 11.44 -3.83 -1.89
C CYS A 26 12.83 -4.06 -1.28
N LEU A 27 13.53 -3.00 -0.88
CA LEU A 27 14.85 -3.13 -0.24
C LEU A 27 14.75 -3.89 1.08
N VAL A 28 13.75 -3.58 1.92
CA VAL A 28 13.50 -4.28 3.19
C VAL A 28 13.14 -5.74 2.96
N GLU A 29 12.24 -6.02 2.02
CA GLU A 29 11.83 -7.39 1.66
C GLU A 29 13.03 -8.22 1.21
N LYS A 30 13.85 -7.69 0.29
CA LYS A 30 15.00 -8.43 -0.26
C LYS A 30 16.12 -8.59 0.76
N ALA A 31 16.32 -7.63 1.66
CA ALA A 31 17.28 -7.77 2.76
C ALA A 31 16.92 -8.93 3.70
N ALA A 32 15.62 -9.16 3.94
CA ALA A 32 15.15 -10.22 4.84
C ALA A 32 15.04 -11.59 4.16
N ILE A 33 14.44 -11.65 2.95
CA ILE A 33 14.09 -12.93 2.31
C ILE A 33 15.22 -13.47 1.43
N THR A 34 16.01 -12.59 0.82
CA THR A 34 17.05 -12.95 -0.15
C THR A 34 18.35 -12.20 0.15
N PRO A 35 18.97 -12.41 1.33
CA PRO A 35 20.17 -11.68 1.74
C PRO A 35 21.35 -11.88 0.79
N GLU A 36 21.39 -12.97 0.04
CA GLU A 36 22.44 -13.28 -0.94
C GLU A 36 22.47 -12.35 -2.15
N VAL A 37 21.33 -11.72 -2.49
CA VAL A 37 21.26 -10.73 -3.59
C VAL A 37 21.33 -9.29 -3.09
N TYR A 38 21.17 -9.06 -1.79
CA TYR A 38 21.24 -7.76 -1.15
C TYR A 38 22.70 -7.37 -0.82
N PRO A 39 23.14 -6.12 -1.01
CA PRO A 39 22.37 -4.95 -1.48
C PRO A 39 22.08 -4.95 -2.99
N LEU A 40 20.95 -4.33 -3.37
CA LEU A 40 20.43 -4.41 -4.74
C LEU A 40 21.08 -3.40 -5.68
N THR A 41 21.34 -3.80 -6.92
CA THR A 41 21.62 -2.84 -8.01
C THR A 41 20.33 -2.15 -8.46
N LEU A 42 20.44 -1.04 -9.22
CA LEU A 42 19.28 -0.36 -9.80
C LEU A 42 18.37 -1.32 -10.58
N ASN A 43 18.95 -2.15 -11.46
CA ASN A 43 18.17 -3.09 -12.27
C ASN A 43 17.46 -4.16 -11.43
N ALA A 44 18.12 -4.68 -10.38
CA ALA A 44 17.51 -5.64 -9.47
C ALA A 44 16.35 -5.00 -8.68
N LEU A 45 16.49 -3.74 -8.30
CA LEU A 45 15.45 -2.98 -7.61
C LEU A 45 14.26 -2.66 -8.53
N VAL A 46 14.49 -2.26 -9.78
CA VAL A 46 13.42 -2.09 -10.79
C VAL A 46 12.63 -3.39 -10.94
N ALA A 47 13.32 -4.52 -11.10
CA ALA A 47 12.69 -5.83 -11.18
C ALA A 47 11.89 -6.17 -9.91
N ALA A 48 12.39 -5.82 -8.72
CA ALA A 48 11.70 -6.01 -7.45
C ALA A 48 10.45 -5.12 -7.30
N CYS A 49 10.49 -3.89 -7.79
CA CYS A 49 9.36 -2.93 -7.73
C CYS A 49 8.19 -3.38 -8.61
N ASN A 50 8.51 -4.00 -9.74
CA ASN A 50 7.56 -4.40 -10.80
C ASN A 50 7.16 -5.89 -10.71
N GLN A 51 7.41 -6.57 -9.59
CA GLN A 51 6.97 -7.96 -9.41
C GLN A 51 5.44 -8.06 -9.50
N LYS A 52 4.95 -9.10 -10.19
CA LYS A 52 3.51 -9.37 -10.32
C LYS A 52 2.90 -9.93 -9.04
N THR A 53 3.72 -10.57 -8.20
CA THR A 53 3.33 -11.12 -6.92
C THR A 53 3.81 -10.22 -5.80
N SER A 54 3.11 -10.25 -4.68
CA SER A 54 3.52 -9.52 -3.48
C SER A 54 3.52 -7.99 -3.64
N ARG A 55 2.82 -7.45 -4.64
CA ARG A 55 2.69 -6.01 -4.91
C ARG A 55 1.23 -5.66 -5.15
N GLU A 56 0.72 -4.71 -4.38
CA GLU A 56 -0.60 -4.14 -4.59
C GLU A 56 -0.48 -2.61 -4.43
N PRO A 57 -0.63 -1.82 -5.50
CA PRO A 57 -0.85 -2.23 -6.89
C PRO A 57 0.43 -2.79 -7.56
N VAL A 58 0.27 -3.62 -8.58
CA VAL A 58 1.37 -3.95 -9.50
C VAL A 58 1.77 -2.66 -10.23
N MET A 59 3.07 -2.35 -10.23
CA MET A 59 3.61 -1.16 -10.88
C MET A 59 4.46 -1.56 -12.09
N ASN A 60 4.69 -0.59 -12.98
CA ASN A 60 5.67 -0.68 -14.05
C ASN A 60 6.55 0.58 -14.02
N LEU A 61 7.42 0.65 -13.01
CA LEU A 61 8.35 1.76 -12.83
C LEU A 61 9.51 1.63 -13.82
N GLU A 62 9.78 2.72 -14.54
CA GLU A 62 10.94 2.83 -15.43
C GLU A 62 12.24 3.03 -14.63
N PRO A 63 13.40 2.58 -15.12
CA PRO A 63 14.68 2.75 -14.42
C PRO A 63 15.00 4.20 -14.02
N GLY A 64 14.63 5.18 -14.86
CA GLY A 64 14.82 6.60 -14.55
C GLY A 64 13.98 7.08 -13.37
N ALA A 65 12.73 6.62 -13.25
CA ALA A 65 11.87 6.96 -12.12
C ALA A 65 12.39 6.34 -10.82
N VAL A 66 12.84 5.08 -10.86
CA VAL A 66 13.47 4.42 -9.70
C VAL A 66 14.77 5.12 -9.29
N GLY A 67 15.60 5.52 -10.24
CA GLY A 67 16.83 6.27 -9.97
C GLY A 67 16.55 7.64 -9.33
N HIS A 68 15.53 8.36 -9.81
CA HIS A 68 15.14 9.64 -9.21
C HIS A 68 14.68 9.48 -7.75
N ALA A 69 13.78 8.53 -7.49
CA ALA A 69 13.29 8.25 -6.14
C ALA A 69 14.40 7.76 -5.21
N LEU A 70 15.36 6.96 -5.70
CA LEU A 70 16.54 6.57 -4.91
C LEU A 70 17.37 7.77 -4.47
N ASN A 71 17.56 8.76 -5.35
CA ASN A 71 18.31 9.96 -5.01
C ASN A 71 17.59 10.80 -3.93
N GLU A 72 16.25 10.86 -3.95
CA GLU A 72 15.48 11.53 -2.88
C GLU A 72 15.57 10.74 -1.57
N LEU A 73 15.43 9.42 -1.61
CA LEU A 73 15.61 8.56 -0.44
C LEU A 73 17.02 8.65 0.16
N GLU A 74 18.06 8.78 -0.68
CA GLU A 74 19.43 8.97 -0.23
C GLU A 74 19.63 10.34 0.43
N ARG A 75 19.08 11.43 -0.14
CA ARG A 75 19.08 12.76 0.50
C ARG A 75 18.44 12.72 1.89
N ARG A 76 17.37 11.94 2.03
CA ARG A 76 16.64 11.74 3.29
C ARG A 76 17.28 10.69 4.21
N SER A 77 18.47 10.17 3.86
CA SER A 77 19.18 9.13 4.61
C SER A 77 18.42 7.81 4.79
N LEU A 78 17.35 7.58 4.02
CA LEU A 78 16.54 6.36 4.04
C LEU A 78 17.18 5.22 3.24
N VAL A 79 18.03 5.57 2.28
CA VAL A 79 18.86 4.65 1.49
C VAL A 79 20.31 5.14 1.53
N LYS A 80 21.27 4.23 1.39
CA LYS A 80 22.68 4.56 1.17
C LYS A 80 23.28 3.66 0.12
N ILE A 81 24.33 4.14 -0.53
CA ILE A 81 25.15 3.32 -1.43
C ILE A 81 26.08 2.43 -0.61
N ALA A 82 26.13 1.14 -0.93
CA ALA A 82 27.01 0.17 -0.31
C ALA A 82 28.48 0.45 -0.72
N PRO A 83 29.42 0.59 0.23
CA PRO A 83 30.79 1.02 -0.04
C PRO A 83 31.61 -0.01 -0.85
N THR A 84 31.18 -1.28 -0.84
CA THR A 84 31.98 -2.41 -1.35
C THR A 84 31.83 -2.64 -2.86
N SER A 85 30.98 -1.91 -3.58
CA SER A 85 30.69 -2.25 -4.99
C SER A 85 31.49 -1.42 -6.00
N GLN A 86 32.58 -2.02 -6.53
CA GLN A 86 33.47 -1.38 -7.51
C GLN A 86 32.93 -1.37 -8.96
N ARG A 87 31.95 -2.23 -9.28
CA ARG A 87 31.47 -2.43 -10.67
C ARG A 87 30.11 -1.80 -10.97
N ALA A 88 29.24 -1.70 -9.96
CA ALA A 88 27.90 -1.12 -10.10
C ALA A 88 27.43 -0.61 -8.74
N LEU A 89 26.74 0.53 -8.71
CA LEU A 89 26.14 1.03 -7.47
C LEU A 89 25.15 0.01 -6.91
N ARG A 90 25.22 -0.22 -5.60
CA ARG A 90 24.29 -1.06 -4.85
C ARG A 90 23.71 -0.28 -3.70
N TYR A 91 22.44 -0.50 -3.42
CA TYR A 91 21.65 0.30 -2.48
C TYR A 91 21.24 -0.52 -1.27
N GLU A 92 21.46 0.05 -0.09
CA GLU A 92 21.05 -0.48 1.21
C GLU A 92 19.95 0.41 1.82
N HIS A 93 18.91 -0.19 2.41
CA HIS A 93 17.96 0.58 3.22
C HIS A 93 18.57 0.94 4.57
N ARG A 94 18.14 2.07 5.12
CA ARG A 94 18.42 2.52 6.50
C ARG A 94 17.14 2.63 7.32
N PHE A 95 16.12 1.85 6.94
CA PHE A 95 14.77 1.88 7.50
C PHE A 95 14.75 1.91 9.04
N ASP A 96 15.47 1.00 9.71
CA ASP A 96 15.49 0.94 11.18
C ASP A 96 16.17 2.14 11.82
N THR A 97 17.27 2.60 11.22
CA THR A 97 18.03 3.74 11.72
C THR A 97 17.21 5.02 11.63
N VAL A 98 16.43 5.19 10.55
CA VAL A 98 15.65 6.41 10.31
C VAL A 98 14.33 6.39 11.05
N TYR A 99 13.60 5.26 11.02
CA TYR A 99 12.27 5.17 11.64
C TYR A 99 12.31 4.68 13.10
N GLY A 100 13.44 4.18 13.58
CA GLY A 100 13.59 3.65 14.94
C GLY A 100 12.77 2.38 15.18
N THR A 101 12.74 1.47 14.21
CA THR A 101 11.89 0.27 14.23
C THR A 101 12.64 -0.99 14.65
N THR A 102 11.95 -1.88 15.36
CA THR A 102 12.41 -3.27 15.55
C THR A 102 12.22 -4.10 14.28
N ALA A 103 12.82 -5.30 14.21
CA ALA A 103 12.65 -6.21 13.08
C ALA A 103 11.17 -6.57 12.82
N ARG A 104 10.39 -6.83 13.88
CA ARG A 104 8.94 -7.11 13.78
C ARG A 104 8.15 -5.90 13.28
N GLN A 105 8.44 -4.71 13.79
CA GLN A 105 7.80 -3.48 13.32
C GLN A 105 8.12 -3.20 11.84
N ARG A 106 9.39 -3.35 11.45
CA ARG A 106 9.84 -3.21 10.07
C ARG A 106 9.13 -4.21 9.14
N ALA A 107 8.97 -5.47 9.57
CA ALA A 107 8.26 -6.49 8.79
C ALA A 107 6.80 -6.09 8.49
N VAL A 108 6.08 -5.60 9.50
CA VAL A 108 4.70 -5.10 9.34
C VAL A 108 4.66 -3.93 8.36
N LEU A 109 5.51 -2.93 8.56
CA LEU A 109 5.55 -1.75 7.69
C LEU A 109 5.94 -2.13 6.25
N CYS A 110 6.88 -3.05 6.06
CA CYS A 110 7.23 -3.58 4.74
C CYS A 110 6.03 -4.20 4.04
N ALA A 111 5.25 -5.05 4.73
CA ALA A 111 4.06 -5.66 4.16
C ALA A 111 3.01 -4.60 3.76
N LEU A 112 2.79 -3.58 4.60
CA LEU A 112 1.86 -2.49 4.34
C LEU A 112 2.32 -1.59 3.18
N LEU A 113 3.61 -1.26 3.09
CA LEU A 113 4.18 -0.46 1.99
C LEU A 113 4.04 -1.17 0.63
N LEU A 114 4.15 -2.50 0.62
CA LEU A 114 4.11 -3.28 -0.62
C LEU A 114 2.71 -3.65 -1.07
N ARG A 115 1.74 -3.77 -0.15
CA ARG A 115 0.40 -4.28 -0.44
C ARG A 115 -0.76 -3.46 0.12
N GLY A 116 -0.50 -2.29 0.69
CA GLY A 116 -1.53 -1.40 1.22
C GLY A 116 -2.30 -1.98 2.41
N PRO A 117 -3.60 -1.61 2.56
CA PRO A 117 -4.43 -1.97 3.70
C PRO A 117 -4.68 -3.48 3.86
N GLN A 118 -4.26 -4.06 4.98
CA GLN A 118 -4.32 -5.51 5.22
C GLN A 118 -4.95 -5.86 6.56
N THR A 119 -5.55 -7.05 6.65
CA THR A 119 -6.06 -7.60 7.92
C THR A 119 -4.95 -8.17 8.78
N LEU A 120 -5.24 -8.46 10.06
CA LEU A 120 -4.30 -9.09 10.98
C LEU A 120 -3.86 -10.48 10.47
N SER A 121 -4.82 -11.27 9.96
CA SER A 121 -4.56 -12.60 9.39
C SER A 121 -3.68 -12.54 8.14
N GLU A 122 -3.95 -11.61 7.22
CA GLU A 122 -3.11 -11.38 6.03
C GLU A 122 -1.69 -10.97 6.42
N LEU A 123 -1.54 -10.02 7.36
CA LEU A 123 -0.24 -9.58 7.85
C LEU A 123 0.53 -10.75 8.44
N HIS A 124 -0.09 -11.57 9.29
CA HIS A 124 0.55 -12.73 9.91
C HIS A 124 1.18 -13.67 8.88
N THR A 125 0.42 -14.06 7.85
CA THR A 125 0.94 -14.91 6.78
C THR A 125 2.02 -14.21 5.95
N ARG A 126 1.89 -12.91 5.70
CA ARG A 126 2.76 -12.17 4.78
C ARG A 126 4.05 -11.68 5.43
N THR A 127 4.11 -11.59 6.75
CA THR A 127 5.31 -11.19 7.51
C THR A 127 6.13 -12.36 8.03
N ASP A 128 5.64 -13.59 7.95
CA ASP A 128 6.30 -14.82 8.43
C ASP A 128 7.75 -14.96 7.93
N ARG A 129 8.00 -14.65 6.65
CA ARG A 129 9.35 -14.69 6.07
C ARG A 129 10.19 -13.42 6.30
N LEU A 130 9.60 -12.37 6.89
CA LEU A 130 10.26 -11.08 7.13
C LEU A 130 10.79 -10.97 8.55
N ALA A 131 10.07 -11.52 9.53
CA ALA A 131 10.47 -11.55 10.93
C ALA A 131 9.75 -12.68 11.66
N ASP A 132 10.36 -13.19 12.73
CA ASP A 132 9.77 -14.20 13.59
C ASP A 132 8.69 -13.59 14.52
N PHE A 133 7.48 -14.12 14.41
CA PHE A 133 6.33 -13.82 15.27
C PHE A 133 5.89 -15.10 15.97
N PRO A 134 6.07 -15.22 17.30
CA PRO A 134 5.69 -16.42 18.03
C PRO A 134 4.18 -16.71 18.01
N SER A 135 3.37 -15.66 17.90
CA SER A 135 1.91 -15.74 17.89
C SER A 135 1.27 -14.59 17.09
N ILE A 136 -0.02 -14.74 16.78
CA ILE A 136 -0.81 -13.66 16.16
C ILE A 136 -1.06 -12.52 17.16
N GLU A 137 -1.05 -12.81 18.46
CA GLU A 137 -1.11 -11.84 19.55
C GLU A 137 0.15 -10.96 19.56
N ASP A 138 1.35 -11.53 19.38
CA ASP A 138 2.60 -10.75 19.27
C ASP A 138 2.57 -9.77 18.08
N LEU A 139 1.95 -10.19 16.97
CA LEU A 139 1.75 -9.33 15.81
C LEU A 139 0.77 -8.20 16.12
N ARG A 140 -0.33 -8.51 16.83
CA ARG A 140 -1.31 -7.50 17.27
C ARG A 140 -0.68 -6.46 18.19
N ASP A 141 0.08 -6.91 19.19
CA ASP A 141 0.80 -6.01 20.09
C ASP A 141 1.81 -5.14 19.32
N THR A 142 2.42 -5.70 18.27
CA THR A 142 3.34 -4.95 17.40
C THR A 142 2.61 -3.86 16.61
N LEU A 143 1.41 -4.14 16.10
CA LEU A 143 0.54 -3.16 15.46
C LEU A 143 0.09 -2.09 16.45
N ASP A 144 -0.35 -2.46 17.65
CA ASP A 144 -0.81 -1.51 18.67
C ASP A 144 0.33 -0.56 19.08
N ARG A 145 1.56 -1.06 19.22
CA ARG A 145 2.76 -0.22 19.43
C ARG A 145 3.05 0.73 18.26
N LEU A 146 2.76 0.34 17.02
CA LEU A 146 2.94 1.20 15.85
C LEU A 146 1.85 2.28 15.74
N ILE A 147 0.63 1.98 16.23
CA ILE A 147 -0.50 2.91 16.28
C ILE A 147 -0.31 3.92 17.41
N GLN A 148 0.15 3.47 18.58
CA GLN A 148 0.35 4.31 19.78
C GLN A 148 1.72 5.01 19.81
N ARG A 149 2.49 4.92 18.73
CA ARG A 149 3.84 5.50 18.68
C ARG A 149 3.77 7.03 18.74
N GLU A 150 4.61 7.62 19.59
CA GLU A 150 4.83 9.07 19.67
C GLU A 150 6.22 9.45 19.12
N PRO A 151 6.40 10.67 18.57
CA PRO A 151 5.39 11.72 18.38
C PRO A 151 4.43 11.45 17.20
N ALA A 152 4.77 10.52 16.32
CA ALA A 152 3.98 10.19 15.13
C ALA A 152 3.72 8.68 15.02
N ALA A 153 2.44 8.33 14.87
CA ALA A 153 1.99 6.98 14.57
C ALA A 153 2.45 6.55 13.17
N TYR A 154 2.83 5.30 13.03
CA TYR A 154 3.24 4.73 11.73
C TYR A 154 2.15 3.89 11.08
N VAL A 155 1.13 3.49 11.84
CA VAL A 155 0.02 2.67 11.38
C VAL A 155 -1.28 3.25 11.91
N ILE A 156 -2.34 3.15 11.12
CA ILE A 156 -3.72 3.42 11.52
C ILE A 156 -4.57 2.17 11.36
N ARG A 157 -5.54 1.99 12.27
CA ARG A 157 -6.62 0.99 12.12
C ARG A 157 -7.78 1.65 11.38
N LEU A 158 -8.08 1.16 10.18
CA LEU A 158 -9.14 1.69 9.31
C LEU A 158 -10.54 1.15 9.66
N GLY A 159 -10.61 0.19 10.58
CA GLY A 159 -11.85 -0.51 10.90
C GLY A 159 -12.21 -1.58 9.86
N ARG A 160 -13.46 -2.01 9.87
CA ARG A 160 -13.97 -3.08 9.00
C ARG A 160 -14.62 -2.48 7.77
N GLY A 161 -14.27 -2.99 6.59
CA GLY A 161 -15.05 -2.72 5.38
C GLY A 161 -16.45 -3.33 5.48
N PRO A 162 -17.43 -2.86 4.69
CA PRO A 162 -18.78 -3.41 4.75
C PRO A 162 -18.78 -4.91 4.38
N GLY A 163 -19.38 -5.74 5.24
CA GLY A 163 -19.39 -7.21 5.09
C GLY A 163 -18.13 -7.94 5.57
N GLN A 164 -17.12 -7.22 6.08
CA GLN A 164 -15.88 -7.82 6.58
C GLN A 164 -15.92 -8.04 8.10
N ARG A 165 -15.28 -9.13 8.54
CA ARG A 165 -15.24 -9.54 9.96
C ARG A 165 -14.00 -9.02 10.71
N GLU A 166 -12.96 -8.63 9.99
CA GLU A 166 -11.68 -8.20 10.55
C GLU A 166 -11.37 -6.74 10.21
N ASP A 167 -10.67 -6.07 11.12
CA ASP A 167 -10.17 -4.71 10.90
C ASP A 167 -8.99 -4.73 9.92
N ARG A 168 -8.88 -3.66 9.12
CA ARG A 168 -7.70 -3.41 8.27
C ARG A 168 -6.77 -2.38 8.90
N TYR A 169 -5.49 -2.52 8.59
CA TYR A 169 -4.42 -1.64 9.04
C TYR A 169 -3.70 -1.05 7.83
N MET A 170 -3.30 0.22 7.91
CA MET A 170 -2.57 0.91 6.85
C MET A 170 -1.43 1.74 7.43
N HIS A 171 -0.31 1.84 6.71
CA HIS A 171 0.81 2.67 7.14
C HIS A 171 0.50 4.16 6.93
N LEU A 172 1.11 5.03 7.74
CA LEU A 172 1.03 6.50 7.63
C LEU A 172 2.31 7.12 7.04
N LEU A 173 3.31 6.30 6.69
CA LEU A 173 4.57 6.77 6.11
C LEU A 173 4.43 7.47 4.76
N GLY A 174 3.31 7.26 4.05
CA GLY A 174 2.99 7.92 2.78
C GLY A 174 2.13 9.17 2.93
N GLY A 175 1.92 9.63 4.16
CA GLY A 175 1.01 10.72 4.49
C GLY A 175 -0.24 10.28 5.24
N PRO A 176 -1.13 11.24 5.58
CA PRO A 176 -2.35 10.96 6.33
C PRO A 176 -3.30 10.07 5.51
N VAL A 177 -3.88 9.08 6.17
CA VAL A 177 -4.89 8.18 5.60
C VAL A 177 -6.20 8.40 6.33
N ASP A 178 -7.25 8.69 5.58
CA ASP A 178 -8.60 8.88 6.11
C ASP A 178 -9.34 7.53 6.17
N ALA A 179 -9.66 7.11 7.40
CA ALA A 179 -10.39 5.86 7.65
C ALA A 179 -11.85 5.92 7.16
N GLU A 180 -12.49 7.09 7.22
CA GLU A 180 -13.88 7.28 6.79
C GLU A 180 -13.98 7.24 5.26
N ALA A 181 -13.02 7.88 4.58
CA ALA A 181 -12.89 7.79 3.14
C ALA A 181 -12.62 6.35 2.68
N PHE A 182 -11.76 5.62 3.40
CA PHE A 182 -11.51 4.21 3.10
C PHE A 182 -12.77 3.34 3.27
N ALA A 183 -13.51 3.52 4.37
CA ALA A 183 -14.75 2.78 4.61
C ALA A 183 -15.82 3.04 3.52
N SER A 184 -15.85 4.26 2.97
CA SER A 184 -16.77 4.67 1.91
C SER A 184 -16.35 4.19 0.51
N ALA A 185 -15.04 4.02 0.28
CA ALA A 185 -14.47 3.61 -1.01
C ALA A 185 -14.47 2.09 -1.23
N VAL A 186 -14.49 1.29 -0.16
CA VAL A 186 -14.62 -0.17 -0.29
C VAL A 186 -16.06 -0.48 -0.70
N PRO A 187 -16.31 -0.99 -1.92
CA PRO A 187 -17.66 -1.36 -2.32
C PRO A 187 -18.15 -2.39 -1.32
N ALA A 188 -19.31 -2.13 -0.69
CA ALA A 188 -19.94 -3.11 0.14
C ALA A 188 -20.09 -4.39 -0.70
N ALA A 189 -19.45 -5.47 -0.27
CA ALA A 189 -19.74 -6.78 -0.85
C ALA A 189 -21.27 -6.93 -0.74
N PRO A 190 -21.99 -7.18 -1.86
CA PRO A 190 -23.44 -7.22 -1.81
C PRO A 190 -23.82 -8.28 -0.79
N SER A 191 -24.45 -7.84 0.30
CA SER A 191 -25.10 -8.73 1.23
C SER A 191 -26.12 -9.51 0.42
N SER A 192 -25.79 -10.77 0.16
CA SER A 192 -26.60 -11.67 -0.64
C SER A 192 -27.93 -11.90 0.06
N ARG A 193 -28.98 -11.18 -0.37
CA ARG A 193 -30.31 -11.72 -0.74
C ARG A 193 -31.44 -10.70 -0.97
N SER A 194 -31.25 -9.39 -0.81
CA SER A 194 -32.36 -8.43 -1.02
C SER A 194 -32.21 -7.47 -2.21
N GLY A 195 -31.01 -6.98 -2.55
CA GLY A 195 -30.85 -5.97 -3.61
C GLY A 195 -30.56 -6.50 -5.02
N ALA A 196 -30.16 -7.77 -5.16
CA ALA A 196 -29.84 -8.34 -6.47
C ALA A 196 -31.09 -8.59 -7.33
N GLY A 197 -32.23 -8.96 -6.70
CA GLY A 197 -33.50 -9.12 -7.40
C GLY A 197 -34.01 -7.81 -7.98
N GLU A 198 -34.09 -6.76 -7.16
CA GLU A 198 -34.55 -5.43 -7.58
C GLU A 198 -33.70 -4.84 -8.70
N ARG A 199 -32.37 -5.04 -8.68
CA ARG A 199 -31.48 -4.56 -9.74
C ARG A 199 -31.65 -5.36 -11.03
N ILE A 200 -31.86 -6.68 -10.94
CA ILE A 200 -32.13 -7.53 -12.11
C ILE A 200 -33.48 -7.14 -12.72
N ASP A 201 -34.52 -7.00 -11.90
CA ASP A 201 -35.86 -6.61 -12.36
C ASP A 201 -35.85 -5.23 -13.03
N GLN A 202 -35.10 -4.28 -12.48
CA GLN A 202 -34.97 -2.93 -13.04
C GLN A 202 -34.18 -2.93 -14.37
N LEU A 203 -33.12 -3.73 -14.47
CA LEU A 203 -32.35 -3.88 -15.70
C LEU A 203 -33.13 -4.66 -16.78
N GLU A 204 -33.94 -5.64 -16.40
CA GLU A 204 -34.82 -6.38 -17.32
C GLU A 204 -35.92 -5.48 -17.89
N ALA A 205 -36.50 -4.59 -17.05
CA ALA A 205 -37.46 -3.59 -17.48
C ALA A 205 -36.84 -2.59 -18.47
N GLU A 206 -35.64 -2.08 -18.17
CA GLU A 206 -34.91 -1.16 -19.04
C GLU A 206 -34.53 -1.82 -20.38
N ILE A 207 -34.11 -3.09 -20.37
CA ILE A 207 -33.84 -3.85 -21.60
C ILE A 207 -35.11 -4.05 -22.43
N ALA A 208 -36.26 -4.30 -21.80
CA ALA A 208 -37.53 -4.46 -22.51
C ALA A 208 -37.97 -3.15 -23.18
N GLU A 209 -37.83 -2.02 -22.49
CA GLU A 209 -38.16 -0.69 -23.02
C GLU A 209 -37.24 -0.30 -24.18
N LEU A 210 -35.92 -0.44 -24.02
CA LEU A 210 -34.95 -0.16 -25.08
C LEU A 210 -35.16 -1.04 -26.32
N ARG A 211 -35.56 -2.31 -26.13
CA ARG A 211 -35.90 -3.20 -27.26
C ARG A 211 -37.14 -2.75 -28.01
N ALA A 212 -38.15 -2.25 -27.31
CA ALA A 212 -39.36 -1.69 -27.93
C ALA A 212 -39.03 -0.43 -28.75
N GLU A 213 -38.22 0.47 -28.18
CA GLU A 213 -37.80 1.70 -28.86
C GLU A 213 -36.95 1.41 -30.11
N ILE A 214 -36.02 0.44 -30.02
CA ILE A 214 -35.24 -0.01 -31.18
C ILE A 214 -36.14 -0.60 -32.27
N ALA A 215 -37.17 -1.36 -31.91
CA ALA A 215 -38.11 -1.94 -32.88
C ALA A 215 -38.92 -0.84 -33.60
N GLU A 216 -39.39 0.16 -32.85
CA GLU A 216 -40.11 1.31 -33.41
C GLU A 216 -39.23 2.15 -34.33
N LEU A 217 -37.99 2.44 -33.91
CA LEU A 217 -37.03 3.20 -34.71
C LEU A 217 -36.66 2.47 -36.01
N ARG A 218 -36.49 1.13 -35.96
CA ARG A 218 -36.27 0.32 -37.16
C ARG A 218 -37.46 0.39 -38.12
N GLN A 219 -38.68 0.25 -37.61
CA GLN A 219 -39.89 0.33 -38.43
C GLN A 219 -40.03 1.71 -39.10
N ARG A 220 -39.68 2.80 -38.40
CA ARG A 220 -39.68 4.16 -38.96
C ARG A 220 -38.61 4.36 -40.02
N LEU A 221 -37.43 3.77 -39.85
CA LEU A 221 -36.36 3.81 -40.86
C LEU A 221 -36.74 3.00 -42.10
N ASP A 222 -37.34 1.83 -41.93
CA ASP A 222 -37.82 1.00 -43.05
C ASP A 222 -38.95 1.70 -43.83
N ALA A 223 -39.84 2.43 -43.14
CA ALA A 223 -40.89 3.21 -43.78
C ALA A 223 -40.40 4.52 -44.44
N ALA A 224 -39.24 5.05 -44.02
CA ALA A 224 -38.64 6.25 -44.61
C ALA A 224 -37.60 5.94 -45.71
N GLY A 225 -37.15 4.68 -45.80
CA GLY A 225 -36.24 4.17 -46.82
C GLY A 225 -36.92 3.44 -47.98
N ALA A 226 -38.25 3.33 -47.99
CA ALA A 226 -39.10 2.84 -49.07
C ALA A 226 -39.78 4.01 -49.80
#